data_AF-A0A519TIF7-F1
#
_entry.id   AF-A0A519TIF7-F1
#
_cell.length_a   1.000
_cell.length_b   1.000
_cell.length_c   1.000
_cell.angle_alpha   90.00
_cell.angle_beta   90.00
_cell.angle_gamma   90.00
#
_symmetry.space_group_name_H-M   'P 1'
#
loop_
_entity.id
_entity.type
_entity.pdbx_description
1 polymer ?
#
loop_
_entity_poly.entity_id
_entity_poly.type
_entity_poly.pdbx_seq_one_letter_code
_entity_poly.pdbx_strand_id
1 'polypeptide(L)'
;MAEGEIPIGAVVVLDNVIIGRGHNQTERLRDVTAHAEMLALSAAANAVGNKYLGACTLYVTIEPCVMCAGASAWAQVRQVVFGAEELKVGYRRHSPSLLHPRTQVRSGVLAVECAALMQDFFRGKRG
;
A
#
# COMPACT_ATOMS: atom_id res chain seq x y z
N MET A 1 0.91 12.04 -12.16
CA MET A 1 1.55 10.70 -12.24
C MET A 1 1.75 10.40 -13.72
N ALA A 2 2.99 10.46 -14.20
CA ALA A 2 3.32 10.65 -15.62
C ALA A 2 3.93 9.41 -16.31
N GLU A 3 4.03 8.26 -15.62
CA GLU A 3 4.80 7.10 -16.12
C GLU A 3 3.91 5.97 -16.68
N GLY A 4 2.60 6.16 -16.79
CA GLY A 4 1.69 5.12 -17.27
C GLY A 4 1.44 3.96 -16.28
N GLU A 5 1.94 4.10 -15.06
CA GLU A 5 1.74 3.20 -13.91
C GLU A 5 0.34 3.34 -13.31
N ILE A 6 -0.17 2.26 -12.70
CA ILE A 6 -1.40 2.29 -11.92
C ILE A 6 -1.23 3.29 -10.76
N PRO A 7 -2.15 4.25 -10.53
CA PRO A 7 -1.95 5.38 -9.62
C PRO A 7 -2.17 5.01 -8.15
N ILE A 8 -1.41 4.05 -7.65
CA ILE A 8 -1.39 3.63 -6.24
C ILE A 8 -0.18 4.24 -5.56
N GLY A 9 -0.40 4.89 -4.42
CA GLY A 9 0.64 5.48 -3.59
C GLY A 9 0.56 4.95 -2.16
N ALA A 10 1.72 4.86 -1.51
CA ALA A 10 1.83 4.44 -0.13
C ALA A 10 2.92 5.23 0.62
N VAL A 11 2.68 5.46 1.91
CA VAL A 11 3.67 6.04 2.83
C VAL A 11 3.67 5.29 4.14
N VAL A 12 4.84 5.17 4.76
CA VAL A 12 4.99 4.62 6.11
C VAL A 12 5.37 5.74 7.06
N VAL A 13 4.66 5.83 8.17
CA VAL A 13 4.79 6.89 9.17
C VAL A 13 5.22 6.30 10.50
N LEU A 14 6.19 6.94 11.14
CA LEU A 14 6.63 6.70 12.51
C LEU A 14 6.65 8.06 13.23
N ASP A 15 5.98 8.19 14.36
CA ASP A 15 5.94 9.43 15.17
C ASP A 15 5.62 10.69 14.36
N ASN A 16 4.58 10.62 13.51
CA ASN A 16 4.14 11.68 12.59
C ASN A 16 5.17 12.09 11.51
N VAL A 17 6.25 11.33 11.35
CA VAL A 17 7.25 11.52 10.31
C VAL A 17 7.11 10.44 9.25
N ILE A 18 7.08 10.84 7.98
CA ILE A 18 7.13 9.90 6.87
C ILE A 18 8.55 9.36 6.73
N ILE A 19 8.71 8.06 6.98
CA ILE A 19 10.00 7.35 6.91
C ILE A 19 10.13 6.45 5.67
N GLY A 20 9.02 6.22 4.96
CA GLY A 20 9.01 5.46 3.72
C GLY A 20 7.97 6.00 2.75
N ARG A 21 8.29 6.03 1.46
CA ARG A 21 7.38 6.44 0.38
C ARG A 21 7.49 5.46 -0.77
N GLY A 22 6.37 5.15 -1.41
CA GLY A 22 6.31 4.32 -2.59
C GLY A 22 5.11 4.69 -3.45
N HIS A 23 5.22 4.44 -4.74
CA HIS A 23 4.09 4.37 -5.67
C HIS A 23 4.31 3.17 -6.58
N ASN A 24 3.27 2.71 -7.28
CA ASN A 24 3.40 1.57 -8.18
C ASN A 24 4.47 1.83 -9.26
N GLN A 25 5.38 0.89 -9.44
CA GLN A 25 6.51 0.99 -10.39
C GLN A 25 6.72 -0.33 -11.14
N THR A 26 5.65 -1.11 -11.33
CA THR A 26 5.73 -2.45 -11.91
C THR A 26 6.20 -2.42 -13.36
N GLU A 27 5.75 -1.43 -14.14
CA GLU A 27 6.18 -1.28 -15.54
C GLU A 27 7.60 -0.75 -15.62
N ARG A 28 7.91 0.29 -14.83
CA ARG A 28 9.21 0.96 -14.83
C ARG A 28 10.34 0.04 -14.40
N LEU A 29 10.12 -0.75 -13.35
CA LEU A 29 11.11 -1.69 -12.81
C LEU A 29 11.04 -3.07 -13.46
N ARG A 30 10.01 -3.32 -14.30
CA ARG A 30 9.71 -4.66 -14.87
C ARG A 30 9.66 -5.73 -13.79
N ASP A 31 9.10 -5.37 -12.65
CA ASP A 31 9.03 -6.17 -11.44
C ASP A 31 7.59 -6.17 -10.93
N VAL A 32 6.95 -7.34 -10.99
CA VAL A 32 5.56 -7.52 -10.54
C VAL A 32 5.39 -7.28 -9.04
N THR A 33 6.48 -7.25 -8.27
CA THR A 33 6.45 -7.00 -6.83
C THR A 33 6.65 -5.52 -6.47
N ALA A 34 6.94 -4.65 -7.44
CA ALA A 34 7.19 -3.22 -7.25
C ALA A 34 5.91 -2.39 -6.99
N HIS A 35 5.04 -2.91 -6.12
CA HIS A 35 3.86 -2.22 -5.60
C HIS A 35 4.25 -1.10 -4.64
N ALA A 36 3.37 -0.11 -4.50
CA ALA A 36 3.59 1.05 -3.64
C ALA A 36 3.94 0.66 -2.19
N GLU A 37 3.22 -0.30 -1.61
CA GLU A 37 3.40 -0.77 -0.25
C GLU A 37 4.75 -1.47 -0.07
N MET A 38 5.16 -2.29 -1.03
CA MET A 38 6.43 -3.03 -0.99
C MET A 38 7.61 -2.07 -0.96
N LEU A 39 7.58 -1.07 -1.84
CA LEU A 39 8.60 -0.03 -1.92
C LEU A 39 8.61 0.85 -0.66
N ALA A 40 7.44 1.24 -0.15
CA ALA A 40 7.34 2.07 1.04
C ALA A 40 7.81 1.33 2.31
N LEU A 41 7.47 0.04 2.47
CA LEU A 41 7.94 -0.80 3.58
C LEU A 41 9.45 -1.00 3.54
N SER A 42 10.01 -1.26 2.36
CA SER A 42 11.46 -1.42 2.18
C SER A 42 12.21 -0.12 2.51
N ALA A 43 11.70 1.02 2.04
CA ALA A 43 12.26 2.33 2.38
C ALA A 43 12.20 2.62 3.90
N ALA A 44 11.07 2.30 4.55
CA ALA A 44 10.91 2.48 5.98
C ALA A 44 11.84 1.58 6.81
N ALA A 45 11.97 0.31 6.42
CA ALA A 45 12.88 -0.63 7.08
C ALA A 45 14.34 -0.14 7.00
N ASN A 46 14.75 0.38 5.85
CA ASN A 46 16.07 0.98 5.66
C ASN A 46 16.25 2.25 6.52
N ALA A 47 15.24 3.11 6.61
CA ALA A 47 15.29 4.32 7.42
C ALA A 47 15.42 4.02 8.93
N VAL A 48 14.77 2.96 9.40
CA VAL A 48 14.85 2.50 10.81
C VAL A 48 16.09 1.66 11.08
N GLY A 49 16.69 1.06 10.04
CA GLY A 49 17.75 0.05 10.18
C GLY A 49 17.24 -1.27 10.75
N ASN A 50 15.94 -1.57 10.60
CA ASN A 50 15.29 -2.77 11.12
C ASN A 50 14.17 -3.22 10.18
N LYS A 51 14.02 -4.54 10.01
CA LYS A 51 12.93 -5.13 9.22
C LYS A 51 11.56 -5.07 9.90
N TYR A 52 11.51 -4.92 11.23
CA TYR A 52 10.26 -4.83 11.98
C TYR A 52 9.82 -3.38 12.17
N LEU A 53 8.58 -3.09 11.77
CA LEU A 53 7.95 -1.78 11.74
C LEU A 53 6.78 -1.71 12.73
N GLY A 54 6.93 -2.35 13.90
CA GLY A 54 5.89 -2.52 14.92
C GLY A 54 5.34 -1.26 15.58
N ALA A 55 5.96 -0.10 15.34
CA ALA A 55 5.47 1.21 15.76
C ALA A 55 4.93 2.05 14.59
N CYS A 56 5.02 1.54 13.36
CA CYS A 56 4.71 2.30 12.15
C CYS A 56 3.26 2.11 11.70
N THR A 57 2.75 3.13 11.00
CA THR A 57 1.49 3.06 10.25
C THR A 57 1.77 3.11 8.75
N LEU A 58 1.25 2.15 8.00
CA LEU A 58 1.22 2.17 6.54
C LEU A 58 -0.07 2.84 6.08
N TYR A 59 0.05 3.90 5.29
CA TYR A 59 -1.05 4.51 4.55
C TYR A 59 -0.93 4.15 3.08
N VAL A 60 -2.02 3.71 2.45
CA VAL A 60 -2.06 3.37 1.03
C VAL A 60 -3.37 3.82 0.39
N THR A 61 -3.35 4.26 -0.87
CA THR A 61 -4.56 4.80 -1.51
C THR A 61 -5.63 3.73 -1.77
N ILE A 62 -5.21 2.51 -2.08
CA ILE A 62 -6.07 1.37 -2.41
C ILE A 62 -5.82 0.22 -1.42
N GLU A 63 -6.85 -0.56 -1.11
CA GLU A 63 -6.73 -1.77 -0.29
C GLU A 63 -5.58 -2.67 -0.78
N PRO A 64 -4.66 -3.09 0.12
CA PRO A 64 -3.54 -3.96 -0.25
C PRO A 64 -3.99 -5.28 -0.87
N CYS A 65 -3.22 -5.78 -1.85
CA CYS A 65 -3.38 -7.14 -2.33
C CYS A 65 -2.81 -8.18 -1.33
N VAL A 66 -2.99 -9.47 -1.60
CA VAL A 66 -2.48 -10.57 -0.75
C VAL A 66 -0.96 -10.48 -0.50
N MET A 67 -0.18 -10.12 -1.53
CA MET A 67 1.27 -9.95 -1.42
C MET A 67 1.63 -8.83 -0.43
N CYS A 68 1.03 -7.65 -0.60
CA CYS A 68 1.31 -6.47 0.22
C CYS A 68 0.79 -6.63 1.66
N ALA A 69 -0.34 -7.32 1.85
CA ALA A 69 -0.83 -7.70 3.17
C ALA A 69 0.14 -8.66 3.88
N GLY A 70 0.62 -9.70 3.19
CA GLY A 70 1.62 -10.61 3.73
C GLY A 70 2.94 -9.90 4.07
N ALA A 71 3.42 -9.00 3.21
CA ALA A 71 4.60 -8.20 3.50
C ALA A 71 4.41 -7.29 4.73
N SER A 72 3.23 -6.68 4.87
CA SER A 72 2.88 -5.89 6.06
C SER A 72 2.85 -6.73 7.33
N ALA A 73 2.42 -8.00 7.23
CA ALA A 73 2.47 -8.95 8.34
C ALA A 73 3.90 -9.33 8.73
N TRP A 74 4.77 -9.61 7.77
CA TRP A 74 6.19 -9.90 8.00
C TRP A 74 6.94 -8.72 8.61
N ALA A 75 6.62 -7.51 8.17
CA ALA A 75 7.11 -6.27 8.76
C ALA A 75 6.46 -5.97 10.13
N GLN A 76 5.44 -6.70 10.54
CA GLN A 76 4.68 -6.48 11.77
C GLN A 76 4.13 -5.06 11.92
N VAL A 77 3.70 -4.44 10.82
CA VAL A 77 3.20 -3.06 10.84
C VAL A 77 2.06 -2.94 11.85
N ARG A 78 2.10 -1.92 12.71
CA ARG A 78 1.09 -1.72 13.76
C ARG A 78 -0.29 -1.47 13.19
N GLN A 79 -0.35 -0.66 12.14
CA GLN A 79 -1.60 -0.22 11.56
C GLN A 79 -1.49 -0.08 10.04
N VAL A 80 -2.51 -0.57 9.34
CA VAL A 80 -2.70 -0.35 7.91
C VAL A 80 -3.93 0.53 7.72
N VAL A 81 -3.74 1.66 7.05
CA VAL A 81 -4.79 2.61 6.71
C VAL A 81 -4.91 2.66 5.20
N PHE A 82 -6.11 2.48 4.66
CA PHE A 82 -6.31 2.59 3.22
C PHE A 82 -7.56 3.38 2.83
N GLY A 83 -7.53 3.92 1.62
CA GLY A 83 -8.60 4.73 1.06
C GLY A 83 -9.73 3.89 0.48
N ALA A 84 -9.64 3.58 -0.80
CA ALA A 84 -10.67 2.82 -1.50
C ALA A 84 -10.47 1.30 -1.36
N GLU A 85 -11.57 0.55 -1.32
CA GLU A 85 -11.57 -0.92 -1.34
C GLU A 85 -11.19 -1.47 -2.73
N GLU A 86 -10.56 -2.64 -2.78
CA GLU A 86 -10.20 -3.33 -4.03
C GLU A 86 -10.99 -4.64 -4.17
N LEU A 87 -12.14 -4.55 -4.83
CA LEU A 87 -13.11 -5.63 -4.90
C LEU A 87 -12.62 -6.87 -5.68
N LYS A 88 -11.61 -6.72 -6.55
CA LYS A 88 -11.10 -7.82 -7.37
C LYS A 88 -9.98 -8.58 -6.68
N VAL A 89 -9.01 -7.88 -6.11
CA VAL A 89 -7.74 -8.46 -5.64
C VAL A 89 -7.34 -8.05 -4.22
N GLY A 90 -8.20 -7.30 -3.52
CA GLY A 90 -7.98 -6.88 -2.13
C GLY A 90 -7.88 -8.08 -1.18
N TYR A 91 -6.96 -8.00 -0.22
CA TYR A 91 -6.67 -9.12 0.68
C TYR A 91 -7.87 -9.54 1.52
N ARG A 92 -8.81 -8.63 1.85
CA ARG A 92 -9.99 -8.95 2.68
C ARG A 92 -10.92 -9.93 2.01
N ARG A 93 -10.90 -10.01 0.66
CA ARG A 93 -11.64 -11.01 -0.10
C ARG A 93 -11.13 -12.43 0.14
N HIS A 94 -9.83 -12.58 0.45
CA HIS A 94 -9.18 -13.86 0.65
C HIS A 94 -9.18 -14.27 2.12
N SER A 95 -8.58 -13.45 2.98
CA SER A 95 -8.68 -13.63 4.43
C SER A 95 -8.22 -12.36 5.17
N PRO A 96 -8.99 -11.89 6.16
CA PRO A 96 -8.51 -10.82 7.05
C PRO A 96 -7.28 -11.24 7.87
N SER A 97 -7.04 -12.55 8.03
CA SER A 97 -5.90 -13.09 8.79
C SER A 97 -4.56 -13.05 8.03
N LEU A 98 -4.51 -12.46 6.84
CA LEU A 98 -3.26 -12.27 6.10
C LEU A 98 -2.35 -11.21 6.74
N LEU A 99 -2.92 -10.31 7.54
CA LEU A 99 -2.16 -9.37 8.36
C LEU A 99 -1.70 -10.01 9.66
N HIS A 100 -0.69 -9.43 10.30
CA HIS A 100 -0.27 -9.86 11.62
C HIS A 100 -1.45 -9.68 12.61
N PRO A 101 -1.71 -10.60 13.57
CA PRO A 101 -2.89 -10.54 14.44
C PRO A 101 -3.03 -9.26 15.28
N ARG A 102 -1.91 -8.57 15.52
CA ARG A 102 -1.85 -7.27 16.21
C ARG A 102 -2.05 -6.05 15.30
N THR A 103 -2.06 -6.23 13.98
CA THR A 103 -2.22 -5.13 13.02
C THR A 103 -3.65 -4.63 13.03
N GLN A 104 -3.81 -3.33 13.27
CA GLN A 104 -5.10 -2.66 13.19
C GLN A 104 -5.36 -2.19 11.76
N VAL A 105 -6.62 -2.21 11.32
CA VAL A 105 -7.00 -1.80 9.97
C VAL A 105 -8.00 -0.66 10.04
N ARG A 106 -7.77 0.40 9.27
CA ARG A 106 -8.72 1.49 9.06
C ARG A 106 -8.90 1.70 7.57
N SER A 107 -10.12 1.49 7.07
CA SER A 107 -10.49 1.73 5.67
C SER A 107 -11.26 3.03 5.50
N GLY A 108 -11.44 3.47 4.25
CA GLY A 108 -12.36 4.55 3.90
C GLY A 108 -11.76 5.97 3.94
N VAL A 109 -10.46 6.12 4.23
CA VAL A 109 -9.84 7.44 4.36
C VAL A 109 -9.62 8.06 2.97
N LEU A 110 -10.37 9.12 2.64
CA LEU A 110 -10.37 9.72 1.29
C LEU A 110 -10.72 8.69 0.19
N ALA A 111 -11.67 7.79 0.48
CA ALA A 111 -12.01 6.70 -0.42
C ALA A 111 -12.52 7.17 -1.78
N VAL A 112 -13.29 8.27 -1.81
CA VAL A 112 -13.86 8.83 -3.05
C VAL A 112 -12.74 9.34 -3.94
N GLU A 113 -11.78 10.07 -3.37
CA GLU A 113 -10.64 10.64 -4.06
C GLU A 113 -9.68 9.54 -4.54
N CYS A 114 -9.41 8.53 -3.71
CA CYS A 114 -8.58 7.40 -4.09
C CYS A 114 -9.20 6.58 -5.23
N ALA A 115 -10.52 6.35 -5.19
CA ALA A 115 -11.23 5.65 -6.25
C ALA A 115 -11.26 6.45 -7.56
N ALA A 116 -11.42 7.79 -7.48
CA ALA A 116 -11.42 8.66 -8.64
C ALA A 116 -10.09 8.58 -9.42
N LEU A 117 -8.94 8.57 -8.72
CA LEU A 117 -7.63 8.41 -9.36
C LEU A 117 -7.54 7.13 -10.20
N MET A 118 -8.01 5.99 -9.66
CA MET A 118 -8.03 4.71 -10.39
C MET A 118 -8.97 4.76 -11.60
N GLN A 119 -10.15 5.35 -11.44
CA GLN A 119 -11.13 5.46 -12.53
C GLN A 119 -10.61 6.32 -13.68
N ASP A 120 -10.00 7.46 -13.38
CA ASP A 120 -9.47 8.39 -14.38
C ASP A 120 -8.31 7.77 -15.16
N PHE A 121 -7.42 7.04 -14.48
CA PHE A 121 -6.35 6.30 -15.13
C PHE A 121 -6.88 5.27 -16.15
N PHE A 122 -7.84 4.43 -15.75
CA PHE A 122 -8.39 3.43 -16.68
C PHE A 122 -9.28 4.03 -17.75
N ARG A 123 -9.92 5.18 -17.52
CA ARG A 123 -10.66 5.92 -18.55
C ARG A 123 -9.72 6.35 -19.68
N GLY A 124 -8.54 6.85 -19.34
CA GLY A 124 -7.51 7.25 -20.30
C GLY A 124 -6.88 6.10 -21.11
N LYS A 125 -7.05 4.84 -20.69
CA LYS A 125 -6.51 3.64 -21.36
C LYS A 125 -7.53 2.91 -22.25
N ARG A 126 -8.79 3.32 -22.25
CA ARG A 126 -9.87 2.73 -23.08
C ARG A 126 -10.03 3.43 -24.43
N GLY A 127 -9.10 4.31 -24.80
CA GLY A 127 -9.03 4.98 -26.10
C GLY A 127 -7.93 4.39 -26.96
#